data_AF-A0A2L2Z0T7-F1
#
_entry.id   AF-A0A2L2Z0T7-F1
#
_cell.length_a   1.000
_cell.length_b   1.000
_cell.length_c   1.000
_cell.angle_alpha   90.00
_cell.angle_beta   90.00
_cell.angle_gamma   90.00
#
_symmetry.space_group_name_H-M   'P 1'
#
loop_
_entity.id
_entity.type
_entity.pdbx_description
1 polymer ?
#
loop_
_entity_poly.entity_id
_entity_poly.type
_entity_poly.pdbx_seq_one_letter_code
_entity_poly.pdbx_strand_id
1 'polypeptide(L)'
;MKSIKEPLKKILCKSFLSFEEMTTILAEIEFVLNNRPLTYVSNELNEPLPLTPSQFLFPGQEILSYPIHFTEILSNEPPLP
;
A
#
# COMPACT_ATOMS: atom_id res chain seq x y z
N MET A 1 -4.80 10.33 13.35
CA MET A 1 -5.09 9.18 12.48
C MET A 1 -5.09 9.69 11.04
N LYS A 2 -4.17 9.25 10.18
CA LYS A 2 -4.17 9.69 8.78
C LYS A 2 -5.24 8.89 8.03
N SER A 3 -6.26 9.59 7.54
CA SER A 3 -7.38 8.96 6.83
C SER A 3 -7.19 9.01 5.32
N ILE A 4 -7.95 8.21 4.58
CA ILE A 4 -7.98 8.17 3.11
C ILE A 4 -8.15 9.55 2.45
N LYS A 5 -8.73 10.50 3.19
CA LYS A 5 -9.00 11.87 2.74
C LYS A 5 -7.74 12.66 2.39
N GLU A 6 -6.66 12.46 3.13
CA GLU A 6 -5.41 13.20 2.90
C GLU A 6 -4.69 12.75 1.61
N PRO A 7 -4.45 11.45 1.38
CA PRO A 7 -3.89 10.95 0.11
C PRO A 7 -4.78 11.27 -1.09
N LEU A 8 -6.11 11.07 -0.98
CA LEU A 8 -7.03 11.40 -2.07
C LEU A 8 -6.97 12.89 -2.44
N LYS A 9 -6.91 13.79 -1.45
CA LYS A 9 -6.79 15.23 -1.73
C LYS A 9 -5.50 15.57 -2.48
N LYS A 10 -4.40 14.87 -2.19
CA LYS A 10 -3.11 15.09 -2.89
C LYS A 10 -3.16 14.59 -4.33
N ILE A 11 -3.77 13.43 -4.56
CA ILE A 11 -3.79 12.77 -5.88
C ILE A 11 -4.84 13.40 -6.79
N LEU A 12 -6.07 13.60 -6.29
CA LEU A 12 -7.21 13.99 -7.12
C LEU A 12 -7.24 15.46 -7.51
N CYS A 13 -6.58 16.35 -6.74
CA CYS A 13 -6.53 17.81 -6.96
C CYS A 13 -7.67 18.41 -7.83
N LYS A 14 -7.49 18.45 -9.17
CA LYS A 14 -8.53 18.82 -10.16
C LYS A 14 -8.64 17.81 -11.33
N SER A 15 -8.16 16.58 -11.16
CA SER A 15 -8.16 15.56 -12.22
C SER A 15 -9.55 14.94 -12.39
N PHE A 16 -9.95 14.71 -13.64
CA PHE A 16 -11.04 13.80 -13.96
C PHE A 16 -10.44 12.43 -14.21
N LEU A 17 -10.87 11.46 -13.43
CA LEU A 17 -10.42 10.08 -13.53
C LEU A 17 -11.57 9.21 -14.03
N SER A 18 -11.22 8.24 -14.84
CA SER A 18 -12.08 7.09 -15.11
C SER A 18 -12.32 6.29 -13.82
N PHE A 19 -13.35 5.45 -13.88
CA PHE A 19 -13.66 4.53 -12.79
C PHE A 19 -12.48 3.60 -12.46
N GLU A 20 -11.78 3.13 -13.50
CA GLU A 20 -10.63 2.23 -13.36
C GLU A 20 -9.46 2.94 -12.65
N GLU A 21 -9.11 4.15 -13.09
CA GLU A 21 -8.05 4.96 -12.46
C GLU A 21 -8.37 5.27 -10.99
N MET A 22 -9.62 5.65 -10.68
CA MET A 22 -10.06 5.89 -9.31
C MET A 22 -9.94 4.63 -8.44
N THR A 23 -10.33 3.47 -8.98
CA THR A 23 -10.28 2.19 -8.26
C THR A 23 -8.83 1.82 -7.93
N THR A 24 -7.92 2.01 -8.88
CA THR A 24 -6.48 1.81 -8.67
C THR A 24 -5.93 2.71 -7.58
N ILE A 25 -6.24 4.01 -7.63
CA ILE A 25 -5.78 4.98 -6.62
C ILE A 25 -6.30 4.61 -5.22
N LEU A 26 -7.57 4.22 -5.11
CA LEU A 26 -8.13 3.81 -3.82
C LEU A 26 -7.42 2.57 -3.26
N ALA A 27 -7.11 1.59 -4.11
CA ALA A 27 -6.39 0.39 -3.70
C ALA A 27 -4.96 0.71 -3.20
N GLU A 28 -4.25 1.63 -3.87
CA GLU A 28 -2.93 2.10 -3.42
C GLU A 28 -3.00 2.78 -2.05
N ILE A 29 -3.98 3.67 -1.87
CA ILE A 29 -4.14 4.38 -0.62
C ILE A 29 -4.49 3.41 0.51
N GLU A 30 -5.38 2.46 0.26
CA GLU A 30 -5.72 1.40 1.21
C GLU A 30 -4.47 0.62 1.62
N PHE A 31 -3.66 0.18 0.65
CA PHE A 31 -2.42 -0.57 0.92
C PHE A 31 -1.44 0.22 1.80
N VAL A 32 -1.21 1.49 1.48
CA VAL A 32 -0.30 2.36 2.23
C VAL A 32 -0.82 2.60 3.65
N LEU A 33 -2.13 2.76 3.82
CA LEU A 33 -2.72 2.94 5.15
C LEU A 33 -2.67 1.64 5.97
N ASN A 34 -2.94 0.50 5.35
CA ASN A 34 -3.00 -0.80 6.01
C ASN A 34 -1.61 -1.34 6.38
N ASN A 35 -0.55 -0.96 5.65
CA ASN A 35 0.83 -1.37 5.95
C ASN A 35 1.65 -0.30 6.69
N ARG A 36 1.04 0.84 7.04
CA ARG A 36 1.71 1.87 7.82
C ARG A 36 2.09 1.32 9.21
N PRO A 37 3.36 1.44 9.64
CA PRO A 37 3.76 1.11 11.00
C PRO A 37 2.96 1.89 12.06
N LEU A 38 2.40 1.16 13.02
CA LEU A 38 1.80 1.64 14.26
C LEU A 38 2.81 1.70 15.39
N THR A 39 3.84 0.85 15.35
CA THR A 39 4.94 0.85 16.30
C THR A 39 6.23 1.36 15.67
N TYR A 40 7.25 1.51 16.51
CA TYR A 40 8.60 1.86 16.07
C TYR A 40 9.12 0.87 15.03
N VAL A 41 9.79 1.41 14.01
CA VAL A 41 10.51 0.62 13.01
C VAL A 41 11.97 0.60 13.44
N SER A 42 12.47 -0.57 13.85
CA SER A 42 13.88 -0.75 14.15
C SER A 42 14.65 -1.23 12.94
N ASN A 43 15.94 -0.88 12.92
CA ASN A 43 16.91 -1.36 11.94
C ASN A 43 17.73 -2.54 12.49
N GLU A 44 17.47 -2.97 13.73
CA GLU A 44 18.15 -4.12 14.33
C GLU A 44 17.56 -5.44 13.85
N LEU A 45 18.43 -6.38 13.46
CA LEU A 45 18.03 -7.67 12.86
C LEU A 45 17.22 -8.58 13.80
N ASN A 46 17.37 -8.39 15.12
CA ASN A 46 16.73 -9.22 16.14
C ASN A 46 15.48 -8.59 16.75
N GLU A 47 15.10 -7.40 16.28
CA GLU A 47 13.88 -6.75 16.74
C GLU A 47 12.65 -7.23 15.97
N PRO A 48 11.47 -7.29 16.62
CA PRO A 48 10.23 -7.68 15.96
C PRO A 48 9.85 -6.64 14.89
N LEU A 49 9.27 -7.13 13.80
CA LEU A 49 8.71 -6.28 12.75
C LEU A 49 7.65 -5.32 13.34
N PRO A 50 7.56 -4.08 12.82
CA PRO A 50 6.60 -3.11 13.32
C PRO A 50 5.17 -3.61 13.12
N LEU A 51 4.30 -3.32 14.10
CA LEU A 51 2.89 -3.64 13.97
C LEU A 51 2.24 -2.76 12.90
N THR A 52 1.37 -3.32 12.07
CA THR A 52 0.60 -2.59 11.06
C THR A 52 -0.90 -2.84 11.24
N PRO A 53 -1.79 -1.95 10.79
CA PRO A 53 -3.24 -2.22 10.84
C PRO A 53 -3.62 -3.52 10.14
N SER A 54 -2.96 -3.87 9.04
CA SER A 54 -3.23 -5.08 8.27
C SER A 54 -3.06 -6.36 9.09
N GLN A 55 -2.11 -6.41 10.02
CA GLN A 55 -1.92 -7.58 10.89
C GLN A 55 -3.10 -7.83 11.84
N PHE A 56 -3.90 -6.80 12.14
CA PHE A 56 -5.13 -6.94 12.93
C PHE A 56 -6.35 -7.28 12.05
N LEU A 57 -6.37 -6.78 10.81
CA LEU A 57 -7.44 -7.04 9.84
C LEU A 57 -7.33 -8.44 9.22
N PHE A 58 -6.11 -8.91 8.99
CA PHE A 58 -5.81 -10.19 8.34
C PHE A 58 -4.78 -11.00 9.16
N PRO A 59 -5.16 -11.53 10.33
CA PRO A 59 -4.22 -12.25 11.20
C PRO A 59 -3.66 -13.50 10.49
N GLY A 60 -2.33 -13.65 10.49
CA GLY A 60 -1.65 -14.83 9.93
C GLY A 60 -1.51 -14.84 8.40
N GLN A 61 -1.92 -13.78 7.70
CA GLN A 61 -1.62 -13.60 6.28
C GLN A 61 -0.42 -12.67 6.13
N GLU A 62 0.70 -13.19 5.60
CA GLU A 62 1.66 -12.32 4.93
C GLU A 62 1.02 -11.84 3.64
N ILE A 63 0.89 -10.52 3.47
CA ILE A 63 0.19 -9.93 2.33
C ILE A 63 1.06 -10.11 1.08
N LEU A 64 0.96 -11.29 0.47
CA LEU A 64 1.59 -11.65 -0.79
C LEU A 64 0.49 -12.03 -1.78
N SER A 65 -0.26 -11.05 -2.27
CA SER A 65 -1.03 -11.18 -3.52
C SER A 65 -1.76 -9.87 -3.81
N TYR A 66 -1.25 -9.11 -4.78
CA TYR A 66 -2.03 -8.12 -5.53
C TYR A 66 -1.64 -8.20 -7.01
N PRO A 67 -2.53 -7.77 -7.92
CA PRO A 67 -2.49 -8.17 -9.32
C PRO A 67 -1.15 -7.83 -9.98
N ILE A 68 -0.72 -8.76 -10.85
CA ILE A 68 0.58 -8.87 -11.53
C ILE A 68 1.13 -7.53 -12.04
N HIS A 69 0.26 -6.61 -12.45
CA HIS A 69 0.59 -5.26 -12.89
C HIS A 69 1.42 -4.44 -11.88
N PHE A 70 1.24 -4.67 -10.57
CA PHE A 70 1.98 -3.93 -9.54
C PHE A 70 3.42 -4.42 -9.35
N THR A 71 3.71 -5.69 -9.60
CA THR A 71 5.07 -6.22 -9.51
C THR A 71 5.98 -5.62 -10.59
N GLU A 72 5.43 -5.36 -11.77
CA GLU A 72 6.14 -4.76 -12.91
C GLU A 72 6.50 -3.29 -12.65
N ILE A 73 5.63 -2.52 -11.99
CA ILE A 73 5.86 -1.11 -11.66
C ILE A 73 6.92 -0.95 -10.56
N LEU A 74 6.94 -1.85 -9.57
CA LEU A 74 7.85 -1.76 -8.43
C LEU A 74 9.23 -2.36 -8.69
N SER A 75 9.35 -3.28 -9.66
CA SER A 75 10.61 -3.99 -9.89
C SER A 75 11.62 -3.21 -10.74
N ASN A 76 11.22 -2.18 -11.50
CA ASN A 76 12.07 -1.55 -12.54
C ASN A 76 12.72 -2.55 -13.52
N GLU A 77 12.31 -3.82 -13.48
CA GLU A 77 12.81 -4.88 -14.33
C GLU A 77 11.94 -4.89 -15.60
N PRO A 78 12.56 -4.92 -16.79
CA PRO A 78 11.81 -5.03 -18.03
C PRO A 78 11.03 -6.36 -18.04
N PRO A 79 9.89 -6.42 -18.75
CA PRO A 79 9.12 -7.65 -18.84
C PRO A 79 9.99 -8.78 -19.38
N LEU A 80 9.94 -9.94 -18.71
CA LEU A 80 10.65 -11.15 -19.16
C LEU A 80 10.15 -11.56 -20.57
N PRO A 81 11.05 -12.11 -21.41
CA PRO A 81 10.77 -12.40 -22.82
C PRO A 81 9.65 -13.41 -23.04
#